data_AF-A0AAW6JHH8-F1
#
_entry.id   AF-A0AAW6JHH8-F1
#
_cell.length_a   1.000
_cell.length_b   1.000
_cell.length_c   1.000
_cell.angle_alpha   90.00
_cell.angle_beta   90.00
_cell.angle_gamma   90.00
#
_symmetry.space_group_name_H-M   'P 1'
#
loop_
_entity.id
_entity.type
_entity.pdbx_description
1 polymer ?
#
loop_
_entity_poly.entity_id
_entity_poly.type
_entity_poly.pdbx_seq_one_letter_code
_entity_poly.pdbx_strand_id
1 'polypeptide(L)'
;MNSNREVQQKGNIKLELENIPDDREFIADYDSSIKIVQTISPLSVNYQENKKILLTNHHLENYAGSELVTFELAKEFQNRAWDVYVATFSYGGNMKELFEKNDISVFNILNESLLTKDFDLVWGHHFPVLYKCFFKDQIKTKNLVLSSLSPYEPLERIVHLHEESNAVIFNSQETYNHHIQYSEKLASKFQVFPNSVAQEYFEKSKNSFNYDIQKIAIVSNHAPPEVMEAIEKLEAKNIEVIFVGQQQQSQLVDSALLISCDVVITIGRTVQHCMALKIPVFVYDHFGGPGWLNDINLKEVEWFNYSGRCCRNKLSADEIIQDIFAGYKSALENLPFFYNYAQEKYNLSNNISNILNRLNFEKQALIKIEFNHHHKWDNLCRTYHDIYSRSLGNLHYHIAQLQASQSQLQVSQLQLQASQSQLQVSQSQLQVSQSQLQASQLQLQETQLQLQETQSQLYHYQVEYQKSQLMIVAMETSKFWMLRKMWFKFKNSFSTKNFFNA
;
A
#
# COMPACT_ATOMS: atom_id res chain seq x y z
N MET A 1 -62.45 -24.23 -27.97
CA MET A 1 -63.48 -23.97 -26.96
C MET A 1 -63.49 -22.47 -26.67
N ASN A 2 -64.61 -21.83 -26.98
CA ASN A 2 -65.19 -20.56 -26.47
C ASN A 2 -64.37 -19.81 -25.40
N SER A 3 -63.94 -18.57 -25.64
CA SER A 3 -64.72 -17.31 -25.58
C SER A 3 -65.21 -16.90 -24.17
N ASN A 4 -64.98 -15.62 -23.90
CA ASN A 4 -65.78 -14.69 -23.09
C ASN A 4 -65.34 -14.28 -21.67
N ARG A 5 -65.49 -12.97 -21.51
CA ARG A 5 -65.39 -12.05 -20.36
C ARG A 5 -66.51 -12.29 -19.34
N GLU A 6 -66.25 -11.87 -18.09
CA GLU A 6 -67.17 -11.32 -17.05
C GLU A 6 -66.22 -10.76 -15.97
N VAL A 7 -66.20 -9.50 -15.47
CA VAL A 7 -67.17 -8.53 -14.93
C VAL A 7 -67.98 -9.04 -13.73
N GLN A 8 -67.64 -8.55 -12.53
CA GLN A 8 -68.46 -8.22 -11.35
C GLN A 8 -67.55 -8.19 -10.09
N GLN A 9 -67.84 -7.57 -8.94
CA GLN A 9 -68.57 -6.38 -8.51
C GLN A 9 -68.19 -6.15 -7.02
N LYS A 10 -68.10 -4.89 -6.59
CA LYS A 10 -68.52 -4.33 -5.28
C LYS A 10 -68.27 -5.10 -3.97
N GLY A 11 -67.48 -4.48 -3.10
CA GLY A 11 -67.68 -4.49 -1.65
C GLY A 11 -67.81 -3.04 -1.14
N ASN A 12 -68.90 -2.74 -0.43
CA ASN A 12 -69.24 -1.45 0.18
C ASN A 12 -69.07 -1.52 1.72
N ILE A 13 -69.09 -0.33 2.35
CA ILE A 13 -69.50 0.01 3.75
C ILE A 13 -68.34 0.03 4.78
N LYS A 14 -68.10 1.02 5.68
CA LYS A 14 -68.53 2.43 5.95
C LYS A 14 -67.80 2.88 7.26
N LEU A 15 -67.96 4.17 7.62
CA LEU A 15 -67.77 4.87 8.92
C LEU A 15 -66.49 5.74 8.97
N GLU A 16 -66.47 7.01 9.38
CA GLU A 16 -67.48 8.02 9.77
C GLU A 16 -66.73 9.37 9.79
N LEU A 17 -67.34 10.45 9.28
CA LEU A 17 -66.79 11.82 9.32
C LEU A 17 -67.85 12.70 9.99
N GLU A 18 -67.50 13.28 11.14
CA GLU A 18 -68.35 14.21 11.88
C GLU A 18 -67.78 15.64 11.84
N ASN A 19 -68.68 16.55 11.43
CA ASN A 19 -68.92 17.89 11.92
C ASN A 19 -67.99 19.06 11.52
N ILE A 20 -68.44 19.76 10.48
CA ILE A 20 -68.18 21.19 10.17
C ILE A 20 -69.46 21.98 10.53
N PRO A 21 -69.36 23.16 11.14
CA PRO A 21 -70.36 24.21 10.93
C PRO A 21 -69.79 25.35 10.06
N ASP A 22 -70.53 25.62 8.99
CA ASP A 22 -70.43 26.76 8.08
C ASP A 22 -71.30 27.88 8.65
N ASP A 23 -70.80 29.11 8.75
CA ASP A 23 -71.65 30.29 8.96
C ASP A 23 -71.00 31.53 8.32
N ARG A 24 -71.64 32.00 7.25
CA ARG A 24 -71.48 33.35 6.72
C ARG A 24 -72.54 34.26 7.33
N GLU A 25 -72.23 35.55 7.30
CA GLU A 25 -73.06 36.71 7.64
C GLU A 25 -73.00 37.18 9.09
N PHE A 26 -72.25 38.25 9.32
CA PHE A 26 -72.79 39.48 9.91
C PHE A 26 -71.84 40.66 9.61
N ILE A 27 -72.34 41.65 8.84
CA ILE A 27 -71.76 42.99 8.68
C ILE A 27 -72.58 43.92 9.55
N ALA A 28 -71.95 44.68 10.47
CA ALA A 28 -72.31 46.07 10.82
C ALA A 28 -71.35 46.67 11.86
N ASP A 29 -70.81 47.85 11.52
CA ASP A 29 -70.37 49.00 12.33
C ASP A 29 -69.72 48.81 13.72
N TYR A 30 -68.49 49.32 13.89
CA TYR A 30 -68.27 50.68 14.40
C TYR A 30 -66.77 51.04 14.50
N ASP A 31 -66.54 52.30 14.18
CA ASP A 31 -65.56 53.23 14.74
C ASP A 31 -64.15 53.37 14.16
N SER A 32 -63.99 54.57 13.61
CA SER A 32 -62.85 55.23 13.02
C SER A 32 -62.04 55.93 14.11
N SER A 33 -60.87 55.42 14.48
CA SER A 33 -59.77 56.23 15.03
C SER A 33 -58.56 55.41 15.46
N ILE A 34 -57.68 54.97 14.53
CA ILE A 34 -56.29 54.71 14.89
C ILE A 34 -55.35 55.34 13.86
N LYS A 35 -54.53 56.25 14.40
CA LYS A 35 -53.52 57.07 13.72
C LYS A 35 -52.53 56.20 12.96
N ILE A 36 -52.13 56.72 11.81
CA ILE A 36 -50.96 56.30 11.03
C ILE A 36 -49.76 56.18 11.97
N VAL A 37 -49.37 54.95 12.29
CA VAL A 37 -48.03 54.62 12.76
C VAL A 37 -47.25 54.21 11.53
N GLN A 38 -46.14 54.90 11.28
CA GLN A 38 -45.23 54.65 10.17
C GLN A 38 -45.04 53.15 9.93
N THR A 39 -45.42 52.70 8.75
CA THR A 39 -44.88 51.49 8.15
C THR A 39 -43.36 51.68 8.09
N ILE A 40 -42.66 51.07 9.05
CA ILE A 40 -41.25 50.72 8.85
C ILE A 40 -41.29 49.76 7.67
N SER A 41 -40.86 50.22 6.50
CA SER A 41 -40.53 49.38 5.36
C SER A 41 -39.73 48.19 5.91
N PRO A 42 -40.05 46.92 5.55
CA PRO A 42 -39.12 45.85 5.82
C PRO A 42 -37.80 46.31 5.19
N LEU A 43 -36.77 46.45 6.02
CA LEU A 43 -35.40 46.58 5.55
C LEU A 43 -35.25 45.51 4.47
N SER A 44 -35.17 45.95 3.22
CA SER A 44 -34.81 45.10 2.10
C SER A 44 -33.37 44.71 2.37
N VAL A 45 -33.18 43.71 3.23
CA VAL A 45 -31.95 42.95 3.30
C VAL A 45 -31.86 42.32 1.93
N ASN A 46 -31.03 42.92 1.08
CA ASN A 46 -30.65 42.35 -0.19
C ASN A 46 -29.85 41.09 0.17
N TYR A 47 -30.53 39.97 0.41
CA TYR A 47 -29.88 38.68 0.49
C TYR A 47 -29.35 38.42 -0.90
N GLN A 48 -28.08 38.77 -1.13
CA GLN A 48 -27.36 38.27 -2.27
C GLN A 48 -27.33 36.76 -2.11
N GLU A 49 -28.05 36.05 -2.98
CA GLU A 49 -28.06 34.59 -2.97
C GLU A 49 -26.61 34.11 -3.15
N ASN A 50 -26.14 33.24 -2.25
CA ASN A 50 -24.80 32.69 -2.34
C ASN A 50 -24.62 31.95 -3.66
N LYS A 51 -23.41 32.00 -4.21
CA LYS A 51 -23.08 31.21 -5.40
C LYS A 51 -23.11 29.72 -5.05
N LYS A 52 -23.61 28.89 -5.95
CA LYS A 52 -23.77 27.45 -5.74
C LYS A 52 -22.72 26.66 -6.53
N ILE A 53 -22.01 25.76 -5.86
CA ILE A 53 -21.06 24.84 -6.51
C ILE A 53 -21.47 23.39 -6.33
N LEU A 54 -21.35 22.61 -7.41
CA LEU A 54 -21.40 21.16 -7.36
C LEU A 54 -20.00 20.58 -7.56
N LEU A 55 -19.54 19.77 -6.61
CA LEU A 55 -18.37 18.92 -6.71
C LEU A 55 -18.83 17.48 -6.97
N THR A 56 -18.12 16.73 -7.81
CA THR A 56 -18.42 15.30 -8.02
C THR A 56 -17.23 14.42 -7.69
N ASN A 57 -17.48 13.27 -7.08
CA ASN A 57 -16.50 12.19 -6.90
C ASN A 57 -17.24 10.84 -6.79
N HIS A 58 -16.72 9.77 -7.41
CA HIS A 58 -17.36 8.46 -7.40
C HIS A 58 -17.61 7.87 -6.01
N HIS A 59 -16.62 7.96 -5.12
CA HIS A 59 -16.67 7.37 -3.79
C HIS A 59 -16.08 8.34 -2.77
N LEU A 60 -16.68 8.38 -1.60
CA LEU A 60 -16.26 9.15 -0.42
C LEU A 60 -16.38 8.25 0.81
N GLU A 61 -15.40 7.35 0.98
CA GLU A 61 -15.29 6.34 2.01
C GLU A 61 -13.97 6.38 2.79
N ASN A 62 -12.85 6.68 2.13
CA ASN A 62 -11.49 6.52 2.67
C ASN A 62 -10.65 7.78 2.51
N TYR A 63 -9.55 7.90 3.28
CA TYR A 63 -8.59 8.99 3.11
C TYR A 63 -7.70 8.79 1.85
N ALA A 64 -8.32 8.80 0.68
CA ALA A 64 -7.67 8.66 -0.61
C ALA A 64 -7.50 10.00 -1.34
N GLY A 65 -6.66 10.00 -2.38
CA GLY A 65 -6.23 11.23 -3.08
C GLY A 65 -7.39 12.09 -3.58
N SER A 66 -8.30 11.53 -4.39
CA SER A 66 -9.42 12.29 -4.97
C SER A 66 -10.45 12.71 -3.92
N GLU A 67 -10.67 11.86 -2.91
CA GLU A 67 -11.61 12.09 -1.80
C GLU A 67 -11.18 13.27 -0.95
N LEU A 68 -9.90 13.32 -0.56
CA LEU A 68 -9.31 14.43 0.17
C LEU A 68 -9.27 15.72 -0.65
N VAL A 69 -8.95 15.65 -1.95
CA VAL A 69 -9.03 16.81 -2.86
C VAL A 69 -10.46 17.36 -2.93
N THR A 70 -11.46 16.48 -2.99
CA THR A 70 -12.88 16.89 -2.99
C THR A 70 -13.24 17.60 -1.70
N PHE A 71 -12.80 17.07 -0.55
CA PHE A 71 -13.02 17.69 0.76
C PHE A 71 -12.35 19.08 0.86
N GLU A 72 -11.10 19.21 0.42
CA GLU A 72 -10.36 20.47 0.48
C GLU A 72 -10.96 21.54 -0.41
N LEU A 73 -11.40 21.16 -1.62
CA LEU A 73 -12.16 22.05 -2.50
C LEU A 73 -13.47 22.49 -1.84
N ALA A 74 -14.21 21.55 -1.24
CA ALA A 74 -15.46 21.86 -0.56
C ALA A 74 -15.25 22.89 0.57
N LYS A 75 -14.24 22.66 1.42
CA LYS A 75 -13.89 23.57 2.51
C LYS A 75 -13.47 24.95 1.99
N GLU A 76 -12.66 25.01 0.93
CA GLU A 76 -12.22 26.28 0.34
C GLU A 76 -13.38 27.08 -0.28
N PHE A 77 -14.34 26.41 -0.94
CA PHE A 77 -15.54 27.09 -1.45
C PHE A 77 -16.49 27.53 -0.32
N GLN A 78 -16.63 26.73 0.74
CA GLN A 78 -17.37 27.13 1.94
C GLN A 78 -16.77 28.38 2.58
N ASN A 79 -15.43 28.46 2.69
CA ASN A 79 -14.71 29.64 3.19
C ASN A 79 -14.94 30.90 2.35
N ARG A 80 -15.33 30.74 1.07
CA ARG A 80 -15.70 31.84 0.16
C ARG A 80 -17.19 32.19 0.23
N ALA A 81 -17.93 31.63 1.17
CA ALA A 81 -19.38 31.77 1.32
C ALA A 81 -20.18 31.28 0.09
N TRP A 82 -19.73 30.17 -0.52
CA TRP A 82 -20.52 29.47 -1.53
C TRP A 82 -21.35 28.37 -0.86
N ASP A 83 -22.52 28.10 -1.42
CA ASP A 83 -23.30 26.93 -1.06
C ASP A 83 -22.69 25.71 -1.77
N VAL A 84 -22.15 24.78 -0.99
CA VAL A 84 -21.38 23.63 -1.50
C VAL A 84 -22.22 22.37 -1.50
N TYR A 85 -22.29 21.74 -2.66
CA TYR A 85 -22.96 20.45 -2.86
C TYR A 85 -21.93 19.45 -3.37
N VAL A 86 -21.86 18.28 -2.74
CA VAL A 86 -20.98 17.20 -3.18
C VAL A 86 -21.84 16.02 -3.61
N ALA A 87 -21.69 15.56 -4.85
CA ALA A 87 -22.40 14.39 -5.37
C ALA A 87 -21.48 13.18 -5.46
N THR A 88 -21.98 12.02 -5.03
CA THR A 88 -21.26 10.75 -5.06
C THR A 88 -22.16 9.55 -5.25
N PHE A 89 -21.60 8.39 -5.64
CA PHE A 89 -22.32 7.11 -5.67
C PHE A 89 -22.12 6.31 -4.39
N SER A 90 -21.04 6.57 -3.64
CA SER A 90 -20.83 5.94 -2.34
C SER A 90 -20.35 6.95 -1.30
N TYR A 91 -21.00 6.94 -0.14
CA TYR A 91 -20.71 7.85 0.95
C TYR A 91 -20.72 7.09 2.28
N GLY A 92 -19.58 7.04 2.95
CA GLY A 92 -19.40 6.27 4.18
C GLY A 92 -18.02 6.44 4.80
N GLY A 93 -17.68 5.50 5.67
CA GLY A 93 -16.35 5.40 6.29
C GLY A 93 -15.86 6.71 6.91
N ASN A 94 -14.53 6.90 6.87
CA ASN A 94 -13.84 8.01 7.48
C ASN A 94 -14.17 9.36 6.81
N MET A 95 -14.47 9.35 5.50
CA MET A 95 -14.83 10.57 4.80
C MET A 95 -16.18 11.11 5.26
N LYS A 96 -17.16 10.25 5.55
CA LYS A 96 -18.45 10.69 6.08
C LYS A 96 -18.30 11.50 7.37
N GLU A 97 -17.54 10.96 8.32
CA GLU A 97 -17.25 11.66 9.58
C GLU A 97 -16.55 13.01 9.33
N LEU A 98 -15.60 13.04 8.39
CA LEU A 98 -14.86 14.25 8.05
C LEU A 98 -15.75 15.33 7.42
N PHE A 99 -16.62 14.97 6.47
CA PHE A 99 -17.55 15.90 5.82
C PHE A 99 -18.64 16.41 6.79
N GLU A 100 -19.24 15.52 7.59
CA GLU A 100 -20.26 15.88 8.57
C GLU A 100 -19.71 16.81 9.66
N LYS A 101 -18.49 16.57 10.15
CA LYS A 101 -17.83 17.43 11.14
C LYS A 101 -17.59 18.87 10.65
N ASN A 102 -17.57 19.09 9.33
CA ASN A 102 -17.34 20.40 8.72
C ASN A 102 -18.62 20.99 8.09
N ASP A 103 -19.79 20.42 8.38
CA ASP A 103 -21.09 20.90 7.89
C ASP A 103 -21.16 21.03 6.35
N ILE A 104 -20.54 20.10 5.62
CA ILE A 104 -20.55 20.08 4.16
C ILE A 104 -21.59 19.05 3.68
N SER A 105 -22.51 19.48 2.80
CA SER A 105 -23.58 18.63 2.29
C SER A 105 -23.07 17.66 1.21
N VAL A 106 -23.19 16.36 1.48
CA VAL A 106 -22.86 15.27 0.56
C VAL A 106 -24.12 14.48 0.22
N PHE A 107 -24.33 14.24 -1.07
CA PHE A 107 -25.50 13.55 -1.60
C PHE A 107 -25.09 12.24 -2.26
N ASN A 108 -25.59 11.12 -1.74
CA ASN A 108 -25.51 9.85 -2.48
C ASN A 108 -26.60 9.84 -3.55
N ILE A 109 -26.23 10.26 -4.76
CA ILE A 109 -27.20 10.52 -5.83
C ILE A 109 -27.82 9.25 -6.43
N LEU A 110 -27.43 8.05 -5.98
CA LEU A 110 -28.16 6.82 -6.29
C LEU A 110 -29.42 6.67 -5.42
N ASN A 111 -29.40 7.23 -4.22
CA ASN A 111 -30.43 7.06 -3.19
C ASN A 111 -31.27 8.32 -2.99
N GLU A 112 -30.71 9.50 -3.25
CA GLU A 112 -31.38 10.79 -3.06
C GLU A 112 -31.14 11.76 -4.23
N SER A 113 -31.84 12.89 -4.22
CA SER A 113 -31.71 13.94 -5.23
C SER A 113 -31.01 15.17 -4.66
N LEU A 114 -30.27 15.89 -5.51
CA LEU A 114 -29.72 17.20 -5.15
C LEU A 114 -30.85 18.18 -4.81
N LEU A 115 -30.62 19.05 -3.83
CA LEU A 115 -31.62 20.04 -3.38
C LEU A 115 -31.87 21.16 -4.40
N THR A 116 -30.95 21.34 -5.35
CA THR A 116 -31.05 22.30 -6.44
C THR A 116 -30.58 21.66 -7.73
N LYS A 117 -31.05 22.19 -8.86
CA LYS A 117 -30.58 21.81 -10.20
C LYS A 117 -29.71 22.88 -10.85
N ASP A 118 -29.72 24.10 -10.34
CA ASP A 118 -29.04 25.23 -10.95
C ASP A 118 -27.79 25.58 -10.14
N PHE A 119 -26.64 25.61 -10.81
CA PHE A 119 -25.32 25.86 -10.21
C PHE A 119 -24.59 26.99 -10.93
N ASP A 120 -23.81 27.78 -10.20
CA ASP A 120 -22.90 28.77 -10.79
C ASP A 120 -21.63 28.09 -11.32
N LEU A 121 -21.21 27.02 -10.65
CA LEU A 121 -20.04 26.23 -11.01
C LEU A 121 -20.30 24.74 -10.78
N VAL A 122 -19.94 23.92 -11.76
CA VAL A 122 -19.78 22.49 -11.58
C VAL A 122 -18.30 22.17 -11.75
N TRP A 123 -17.71 21.53 -10.75
CA TRP A 123 -16.32 21.07 -10.76
C TRP A 123 -16.31 19.54 -10.69
N GLY A 124 -16.12 18.92 -11.86
CA GLY A 124 -16.28 17.49 -12.01
C GLY A 124 -14.99 16.71 -11.82
N HIS A 125 -14.94 15.81 -10.82
CA HIS A 125 -14.04 14.65 -10.80
C HIS A 125 -14.86 13.37 -11.04
N HIS A 126 -14.17 12.30 -11.44
CA HIS A 126 -14.76 10.97 -11.65
C HIS A 126 -16.07 11.05 -12.47
N PHE A 127 -15.93 11.10 -13.79
CA PHE A 127 -16.99 11.54 -14.66
C PHE A 127 -18.30 10.73 -14.66
N PRO A 128 -18.40 9.45 -14.24
CA PRO A 128 -19.70 8.77 -14.15
C PRO A 128 -20.74 9.49 -13.29
N VAL A 129 -20.30 10.07 -12.17
CA VAL A 129 -21.18 10.84 -11.27
C VAL A 129 -21.63 12.12 -11.97
N LEU A 130 -20.68 12.84 -12.59
CA LEU A 130 -20.95 14.04 -13.35
C LEU A 130 -21.96 13.80 -14.49
N TYR A 131 -21.80 12.70 -15.24
CA TYR A 131 -22.73 12.32 -16.31
C TYR A 131 -24.13 12.02 -15.79
N LYS A 132 -24.25 11.33 -14.65
CA LYS A 132 -25.55 11.09 -14.01
C LYS A 132 -26.22 12.42 -13.63
N CYS A 133 -25.47 13.34 -13.01
CA CYS A 133 -25.98 14.66 -12.65
C CYS A 133 -26.50 15.43 -13.87
N PHE A 134 -25.72 15.53 -14.95
CA PHE A 134 -26.16 16.25 -16.15
C PHE A 134 -27.29 15.55 -16.90
N PHE A 135 -27.22 14.24 -17.10
CA PHE A 135 -28.12 13.56 -18.04
C PHE A 135 -29.38 12.99 -17.39
N LYS A 136 -29.27 12.50 -16.15
CA LYS A 136 -30.43 11.94 -15.43
C LYS A 136 -31.07 12.99 -14.54
N ASP A 137 -30.27 13.72 -13.76
CA ASP A 137 -30.82 14.71 -12.81
C ASP A 137 -31.14 16.05 -13.49
N GLN A 138 -30.57 16.27 -14.68
CA GLN A 138 -30.77 17.45 -15.51
C GLN A 138 -30.36 18.74 -14.80
N ILE A 139 -29.19 18.70 -14.13
CA ILE A 139 -28.60 19.92 -13.59
C ILE A 139 -28.20 20.88 -14.73
N LYS A 140 -28.08 22.16 -14.38
CA LYS A 140 -27.60 23.22 -15.25
C LYS A 140 -26.47 23.95 -14.55
N THR A 141 -25.53 24.45 -15.32
CA THR A 141 -24.41 25.24 -14.78
C THR A 141 -24.11 26.45 -15.63
N LYS A 142 -23.64 27.54 -15.01
CA LYS A 142 -23.02 28.64 -15.76
C LYS A 142 -21.64 28.22 -16.25
N ASN A 143 -20.81 27.71 -15.34
CA ASN A 143 -19.44 27.28 -15.63
C ASN A 143 -19.20 25.80 -15.32
N LEU A 144 -18.43 25.12 -16.16
CA LEU A 144 -18.01 23.73 -15.99
C LEU A 144 -16.49 23.61 -16.03
N VAL A 145 -15.92 23.06 -14.96
CA VAL A 145 -14.51 22.68 -14.85
C VAL A 145 -14.42 21.16 -14.79
N LEU A 146 -13.63 20.55 -15.66
CA LEU A 146 -13.33 19.12 -15.64
C LEU A 146 -11.95 18.91 -15.03
N SER A 147 -11.83 18.01 -14.07
CA SER A 147 -10.60 17.80 -13.31
C SER A 147 -10.16 16.34 -13.35
N SER A 148 -8.90 16.11 -13.72
CA SER A 148 -8.23 14.80 -13.73
C SER A 148 -6.99 14.85 -12.85
N LEU A 149 -6.90 13.89 -11.92
CA LEU A 149 -5.85 13.73 -10.91
C LEU A 149 -4.89 12.58 -11.23
N SER A 150 -5.08 11.87 -12.36
CA SER A 150 -4.26 10.75 -12.77
C SER A 150 -4.39 10.50 -14.27
N PRO A 151 -3.28 10.19 -14.98
CA PRO A 151 -3.34 9.75 -16.37
C PRO A 151 -3.86 8.31 -16.50
N TYR A 152 -3.94 7.58 -15.39
CA TYR A 152 -4.20 6.14 -15.38
C TYR A 152 -5.55 5.76 -14.77
N GLU A 153 -6.17 6.66 -14.00
CA GLU A 153 -7.46 6.38 -13.34
C GLU A 153 -8.58 6.37 -14.39
N PRO A 154 -9.20 5.22 -14.67
CA PRO A 154 -10.19 5.16 -15.73
C PRO A 154 -11.44 6.01 -15.48
N LEU A 155 -11.81 6.23 -14.21
CA LEU A 155 -12.91 7.14 -13.85
C LEU A 155 -12.66 8.59 -14.28
N GLU A 156 -11.39 8.96 -14.45
CA GLU A 156 -10.93 10.29 -14.84
C GLU A 156 -10.59 10.39 -16.33
N ARG A 157 -10.97 9.40 -17.13
CA ARG A 157 -10.85 9.51 -18.58
C ARG A 157 -11.89 10.50 -19.13
N ILE A 158 -11.42 11.66 -19.58
CA ILE A 158 -12.27 12.67 -20.22
C ILE A 158 -12.68 12.18 -21.60
N VAL A 159 -13.96 11.86 -21.77
CA VAL A 159 -14.51 11.30 -23.02
C VAL A 159 -15.54 12.24 -23.61
N HIS A 160 -16.32 12.90 -22.75
CA HIS A 160 -17.35 13.87 -23.11
C HIS A 160 -17.24 15.14 -22.25
N LEU A 161 -18.07 16.14 -22.56
CA LEU A 161 -18.19 17.43 -21.84
C LEU A 161 -17.04 18.42 -22.03
N HIS A 162 -15.98 18.04 -22.75
CA HIS A 162 -14.81 18.89 -22.93
C HIS A 162 -15.09 20.10 -23.86
N GLU A 163 -15.98 19.95 -24.85
CA GLU A 163 -16.42 21.06 -25.72
C GLU A 163 -17.27 22.06 -24.93
N GLU A 164 -18.09 21.55 -24.02
CA GLU A 164 -19.00 22.31 -23.16
C GLU A 164 -18.29 22.91 -21.95
N SER A 165 -17.14 22.37 -21.53
CA SER A 165 -16.36 22.86 -20.40
C SER A 165 -15.71 24.23 -20.66
N ASN A 166 -15.56 25.02 -19.61
CA ASN A 166 -14.82 26.28 -19.62
C ASN A 166 -13.33 26.05 -19.36
N ALA A 167 -12.99 25.04 -18.58
CA ALA A 167 -11.62 24.64 -18.32
C ALA A 167 -11.50 23.13 -18.10
N VAL A 168 -10.35 22.59 -18.48
CA VAL A 168 -9.93 21.22 -18.17
C VAL A 168 -8.61 21.30 -17.43
N ILE A 169 -8.56 20.71 -16.24
CA ILE A 169 -7.44 20.85 -15.33
C ILE A 169 -6.82 19.50 -14.98
N PHE A 170 -5.50 19.50 -14.80
CA PHE A 170 -4.71 18.30 -14.54
C PHE A 170 -3.77 18.51 -13.36
N ASN A 171 -3.69 17.53 -12.45
CA ASN A 171 -2.84 17.62 -11.26
C ASN A 171 -1.33 17.71 -11.53
N SER A 172 -0.88 17.36 -12.74
CA SER A 172 0.52 17.39 -13.12
C SER A 172 0.68 17.56 -14.61
N GLN A 173 1.91 17.83 -15.02
CA GLN A 173 2.25 17.96 -16.43
C GLN A 173 2.30 16.59 -17.14
N GLU A 174 2.64 15.51 -16.42
CA GLU A 174 2.46 14.14 -16.90
C GLU A 174 1.01 13.86 -17.29
N THR A 175 0.06 14.20 -16.40
CA THR A 175 -1.37 14.01 -16.67
C THR A 175 -1.84 14.88 -17.83
N TYR A 176 -1.46 16.16 -17.87
CA TYR A 176 -1.77 17.05 -18.99
C TYR A 176 -1.30 16.46 -20.33
N ASN A 177 -0.04 16.00 -20.40
CA ASN A 177 0.55 15.49 -21.64
C ASN A 177 -0.10 14.18 -22.10
N HIS A 178 -0.48 13.32 -21.15
CA HIS A 178 -1.21 12.10 -21.48
C HIS A 178 -2.56 12.41 -22.14
N HIS A 179 -3.29 13.42 -21.64
CA HIS A 179 -4.61 13.75 -22.17
C HIS A 179 -4.59 14.58 -23.45
N ILE A 180 -3.64 15.52 -23.61
CA ILE A 180 -3.60 16.40 -24.79
C ILE A 180 -3.33 15.63 -26.09
N GLN A 181 -2.57 14.53 -26.02
CA GLN A 181 -2.29 13.64 -27.17
C GLN A 181 -3.57 13.10 -27.81
N TYR A 182 -4.67 13.03 -27.06
CA TYR A 182 -5.96 12.56 -27.54
C TYR A 182 -6.92 13.70 -27.93
N SER A 183 -6.54 14.98 -27.74
CA SER A 183 -7.47 16.12 -27.84
C SER A 183 -6.79 17.47 -28.14
N GLU A 184 -5.88 17.52 -29.12
CA GLU A 184 -5.14 18.74 -29.49
C GLU A 184 -6.01 19.99 -29.75
N LYS A 185 -7.22 19.79 -30.28
CA LYS A 185 -8.18 20.88 -30.56
C LYS A 185 -8.63 21.65 -29.31
N LEU A 186 -8.38 21.13 -28.12
CA LEU A 186 -8.85 21.69 -26.85
C LEU A 186 -7.72 22.25 -25.99
N ALA A 187 -6.49 22.29 -26.52
CA ALA A 187 -5.29 22.74 -25.80
C ALA A 187 -5.47 24.11 -25.12
N SER A 188 -6.27 25.01 -25.69
CA SER A 188 -6.54 26.34 -25.12
C SER A 188 -7.34 26.32 -23.81
N LYS A 189 -8.07 25.25 -23.52
CA LYS A 189 -8.83 25.05 -22.28
C LYS A 189 -8.05 24.27 -21.23
N PHE A 190 -6.94 23.65 -21.62
CA PHE A 190 -6.20 22.71 -20.80
C PHE A 190 -5.17 23.47 -19.97
N GLN A 191 -5.03 23.11 -18.70
CA GLN A 191 -4.05 23.71 -17.82
C GLN A 191 -3.64 22.76 -16.69
N VAL A 192 -2.41 22.89 -16.23
CA VAL A 192 -1.99 22.23 -14.99
C VAL A 192 -2.56 22.99 -13.81
N PHE A 193 -3.30 22.28 -12.96
CA PHE A 193 -3.75 22.70 -11.64
C PHE A 193 -3.12 21.72 -10.66
N PRO A 194 -1.94 22.03 -10.09
CA PRO A 194 -1.24 21.07 -9.27
C PRO A 194 -2.08 20.67 -8.06
N ASN A 195 -1.81 19.48 -7.53
CA ASN A 195 -2.26 19.15 -6.17
C ASN A 195 -1.94 20.34 -5.26
N SER A 196 -2.97 20.88 -4.63
CA SER A 196 -2.90 22.15 -3.93
C SER A 196 -3.09 21.95 -2.43
N VAL A 197 -2.59 22.90 -1.66
CA VAL A 197 -2.50 22.87 -0.21
C VAL A 197 -3.32 24.00 0.36
N ALA A 198 -4.16 23.69 1.35
CA ALA A 198 -5.00 24.68 2.02
C ALA A 198 -4.15 25.75 2.72
N GLN A 199 -4.68 26.97 2.76
CA GLN A 199 -4.03 28.14 3.36
C GLN A 199 -3.57 27.89 4.81
N GLU A 200 -4.35 27.11 5.58
CA GLU A 200 -4.06 26.78 6.97
C GLU A 200 -2.72 26.03 7.18
N TYR A 201 -2.22 25.30 6.18
CA TYR A 201 -0.93 24.62 6.29
C TYR A 201 0.22 25.63 6.27
N PHE A 202 0.12 26.68 5.45
CA PHE A 202 1.14 27.73 5.40
C PHE A 202 1.19 28.52 6.71
N GLU A 203 0.01 28.80 7.28
CA GLU A 203 -0.14 29.50 8.57
C GLU A 203 0.41 28.71 9.76
N LYS A 204 0.35 27.37 9.69
CA LYS A 204 0.88 26.45 10.71
C LYS A 204 2.34 26.05 10.47
N SER A 205 3.05 26.68 9.54
CA SER A 205 4.42 26.28 9.19
C SER A 205 5.38 26.29 10.39
N LYS A 206 6.27 25.30 10.42
CA LYS A 206 7.23 25.08 11.51
C LYS A 206 8.28 26.20 11.51
N ASN A 207 8.54 26.77 12.69
CA ASN A 207 9.52 27.85 12.88
C ASN A 207 10.74 27.45 13.71
N SER A 208 10.74 26.23 14.27
CA SER A 208 11.83 25.67 15.08
C SER A 208 12.13 24.25 14.64
N PHE A 209 13.41 23.92 14.47
CA PHE A 209 13.86 22.65 13.93
C PHE A 209 14.84 21.98 14.87
N ASN A 210 14.78 20.65 14.95
CA ASN A 210 15.81 19.87 15.61
C ASN A 210 17.01 19.72 14.66
N TYR A 211 18.22 19.76 15.20
CA TYR A 211 19.43 19.51 14.40
C TYR A 211 19.75 18.02 14.28
N ASP A 212 19.28 17.24 15.24
CA ASP A 212 19.34 15.78 15.23
C ASP A 212 17.94 15.23 14.95
N ILE A 213 17.87 14.20 14.10
CA ILE A 213 16.61 13.54 13.77
C ILE A 213 16.19 12.68 14.96
N GLN A 214 15.00 12.94 15.51
CA GLN A 214 14.42 12.15 16.59
C GLN A 214 13.15 11.43 16.14
N LYS A 215 12.43 12.02 15.17
CA LYS A 215 11.12 11.52 14.74
C LYS A 215 10.92 11.57 13.24
N ILE A 216 10.58 10.43 12.64
CA ILE A 216 10.35 10.29 11.20
C ILE A 216 8.92 9.80 10.96
N ALA A 217 8.18 10.48 10.08
CA ALA A 217 6.95 9.93 9.55
C ALA A 217 7.20 9.25 8.21
N ILE A 218 6.54 8.12 7.99
CA ILE A 218 6.51 7.41 6.73
C ILE A 218 5.05 7.33 6.30
N VAL A 219 4.72 7.99 5.19
CA VAL A 219 3.35 8.08 4.67
C VAL A 219 3.28 7.34 3.35
N SER A 220 2.75 6.12 3.37
CA SER A 220 2.66 5.28 2.18
C SER A 220 1.60 4.18 2.29
N ASN A 221 0.78 4.05 1.25
CA ASN A 221 -0.13 2.90 1.11
C ASN A 221 0.56 1.65 0.55
N HIS A 222 1.77 1.80 0.00
CA HIS A 222 2.48 0.75 -0.73
C HIS A 222 3.97 0.71 -0.33
N ALA A 223 4.26 0.88 0.96
CA ALA A 223 5.63 0.91 1.46
C ALA A 223 6.40 -0.34 1.00
N PRO A 224 7.52 -0.20 0.27
CA PRO A 224 8.26 -1.34 -0.24
C PRO A 224 9.09 -2.00 0.89
N PRO A 225 9.55 -3.26 0.71
CA PRO A 225 10.26 -4.00 1.75
C PRO A 225 11.47 -3.27 2.33
N GLU A 226 12.24 -2.56 1.51
CA GLU A 226 13.39 -1.78 1.95
C GLU A 226 13.02 -0.64 2.92
N VAL A 227 11.83 -0.06 2.78
CA VAL A 227 11.32 0.96 3.71
C VAL A 227 10.91 0.30 5.02
N MET A 228 10.26 -0.88 4.97
CA MET A 228 9.91 -1.63 6.17
C MET A 228 11.16 -2.06 6.96
N GLU A 229 12.21 -2.52 6.29
CA GLU A 229 13.50 -2.83 6.92
C GLU A 229 14.16 -1.56 7.50
N ALA A 230 14.03 -0.42 6.83
CA ALA A 230 14.54 0.85 7.35
C ALA A 230 13.84 1.27 8.66
N ILE A 231 12.53 1.02 8.79
CA ILE A 231 11.78 1.28 10.04
C ILE A 231 12.43 0.55 11.21
N GLU A 232 12.63 -0.76 11.08
CA GLU A 232 13.21 -1.60 12.15
C GLU A 232 14.60 -1.09 12.57
N LYS A 233 15.43 -0.69 11.58
CA LYS A 233 16.77 -0.16 11.83
C LYS A 233 16.78 1.23 12.45
N LEU A 234 15.81 2.09 12.11
CA LEU A 234 15.64 3.42 12.71
C LEU A 234 15.18 3.31 14.17
N GLU A 235 14.21 2.45 14.45
CA GLU A 235 13.74 2.18 15.82
C GLU A 235 14.85 1.61 16.69
N ALA A 236 15.69 0.71 16.15
CA ALA A 236 16.87 0.20 16.84
C ALA A 236 17.92 1.29 17.19
N LYS A 237 17.87 2.45 16.51
CA LYS A 237 18.69 3.65 16.80
C LYS A 237 17.98 4.63 17.74
N ASN A 238 16.87 4.25 18.36
CA ASN A 238 16.00 5.09 19.20
C ASN A 238 15.39 6.28 18.46
N ILE A 239 15.13 6.16 17.15
CA ILE A 239 14.31 7.12 16.42
C ILE A 239 12.86 6.68 16.48
N GLU A 240 11.96 7.61 16.82
CA GLU A 240 10.53 7.37 16.77
C GLU A 240 10.08 7.36 15.30
N VAL A 241 9.41 6.29 14.88
CA VAL A 241 8.86 6.17 13.52
C VAL A 241 7.33 6.13 13.57
N ILE A 242 6.68 7.07 12.89
CA ILE A 242 5.23 7.06 12.68
C ILE A 242 4.97 6.51 11.27
N PHE A 243 4.34 5.35 11.16
CA PHE A 243 3.94 4.79 9.87
C PHE A 243 2.43 4.97 9.63
N VAL A 244 2.07 5.63 8.52
CA VAL A 244 0.67 5.84 8.12
C VAL A 244 0.43 5.24 6.73
N GLY A 245 -0.53 4.33 6.63
CA GLY A 245 -0.86 3.62 5.39
C GLY A 245 -1.86 2.50 5.57
N GLN A 246 -2.41 2.00 4.45
CA GLN A 246 -3.42 0.93 4.42
C GLN A 246 -3.03 -0.36 5.17
N GLN A 247 -1.74 -0.64 5.37
CA GLN A 247 -1.29 -1.87 6.02
C GLN A 247 -1.39 -1.87 7.55
N GLN A 248 -1.59 -0.73 8.21
CA GLN A 248 -1.66 -0.68 9.68
C GLN A 248 -2.83 0.13 10.23
N GLN A 249 -3.08 1.36 9.76
CA GLN A 249 -4.19 2.22 10.19
C GLN A 249 -4.48 3.28 9.11
N SER A 250 -5.73 3.38 8.64
CA SER A 250 -6.19 4.48 7.77
C SER A 250 -6.37 5.75 8.62
N GLN A 251 -5.27 6.45 8.88
CA GLN A 251 -5.25 7.72 9.61
C GLN A 251 -5.17 8.90 8.63
N LEU A 252 -5.88 9.99 8.95
CA LEU A 252 -5.76 11.23 8.21
C LEU A 252 -4.36 11.83 8.44
N VAL A 253 -3.61 12.05 7.36
CA VAL A 253 -2.33 12.76 7.39
C VAL A 253 -2.61 14.25 7.42
N ASP A 254 -2.77 14.79 8.63
CA ASP A 254 -3.06 16.21 8.86
C ASP A 254 -1.79 17.03 9.17
N SER A 255 -1.96 18.34 9.27
CA SER A 255 -0.86 19.26 9.62
C SER A 255 -0.23 18.95 10.98
N ALA A 256 -1.00 18.46 11.96
CA ALA A 256 -0.51 18.25 13.32
C ALA A 256 0.45 17.05 13.37
N LEU A 257 0.09 15.95 12.68
CA LEU A 257 0.97 14.80 12.52
C LEU A 257 2.27 15.20 11.84
N LEU A 258 2.19 15.91 10.71
CA LEU A 258 3.38 16.29 9.94
C LEU A 258 4.32 17.20 10.75
N ILE A 259 3.79 18.25 11.40
CA ILE A 259 4.60 19.20 12.20
C ILE A 259 5.34 18.50 13.34
N SER A 260 4.74 17.44 13.90
CA SER A 260 5.35 16.68 15.00
C SER A 260 6.66 15.97 14.61
N CYS A 261 6.91 15.79 13.31
CA CYS A 261 8.06 15.04 12.80
C CYS A 261 9.21 15.97 12.38
N ASP A 262 10.41 15.37 12.31
CA ASP A 262 11.63 16.02 11.82
C ASP A 262 11.86 15.76 10.33
N VAL A 263 11.46 14.57 9.86
CA VAL A 263 11.56 14.12 8.47
C VAL A 263 10.28 13.39 8.08
N VAL A 264 9.85 13.55 6.83
CA VAL A 264 8.75 12.77 6.25
C VAL A 264 9.26 12.02 5.02
N ILE A 265 9.12 10.70 5.01
CA ILE A 265 9.33 9.84 3.84
C ILE A 265 7.97 9.62 3.18
N THR A 266 7.80 10.12 1.96
CA THR A 266 6.50 10.07 1.27
C THR A 266 6.63 10.34 -0.22
N ILE A 267 5.57 10.09 -0.97
CA ILE A 267 5.38 10.56 -2.34
C ILE A 267 4.10 11.39 -2.49
N GLY A 268 3.90 11.99 -3.67
CA GLY A 268 2.65 12.62 -4.07
C GLY A 268 2.31 13.88 -3.29
N ARG A 269 1.02 14.09 -3.04
CA ARG A 269 0.48 15.33 -2.43
C ARG A 269 1.08 15.69 -1.07
N THR A 270 1.44 14.69 -0.28
CA THR A 270 2.04 14.90 1.06
C THR A 270 3.37 15.63 0.96
N VAL A 271 4.12 15.48 -0.14
CA VAL A 271 5.35 16.25 -0.39
C VAL A 271 5.07 17.74 -0.39
N GLN A 272 4.00 18.16 -1.06
CA GLN A 272 3.62 19.57 -1.14
C GLN A 272 3.11 20.10 0.21
N HIS A 273 2.42 19.27 1.01
CA HIS A 273 2.09 19.62 2.39
C HIS A 273 3.33 19.84 3.24
N CYS A 274 4.36 18.99 3.10
CA CYS A 274 5.63 19.15 3.81
C CYS A 274 6.32 20.46 3.42
N MET A 275 6.32 20.82 2.13
CA MET A 275 6.86 22.11 1.67
C MET A 275 6.12 23.30 2.30
N ALA A 276 4.78 23.25 2.32
CA ALA A 276 3.95 24.29 2.94
C ALA A 276 4.16 24.41 4.46
N LEU A 277 4.51 23.31 5.12
CA LEU A 277 4.75 23.26 6.57
C LEU A 277 6.21 23.49 6.97
N LYS A 278 7.13 23.66 6.01
CA LYS A 278 8.58 23.66 6.23
C LYS A 278 9.07 22.37 6.92
N ILE A 279 8.72 21.22 6.35
CA ILE A 279 9.18 19.92 6.86
C ILE A 279 10.10 19.27 5.82
N PRO A 280 11.31 18.84 6.21
CA PRO A 280 12.20 18.08 5.34
C PRO A 280 11.51 16.84 4.79
N VAL A 281 11.53 16.67 3.47
CA VAL A 281 10.85 15.58 2.78
C VAL A 281 11.82 14.73 1.96
N PHE A 282 11.80 13.43 2.23
CA PHE A 282 12.54 12.40 1.49
C PHE A 282 11.55 11.70 0.55
N VAL A 283 11.70 11.93 -0.75
CA VAL A 283 10.76 11.45 -1.77
C VAL A 283 11.12 10.01 -2.14
N TYR A 284 10.38 9.03 -1.59
CA TYR A 284 10.64 7.60 -1.82
C TYR A 284 9.41 6.73 -1.48
N ASP A 285 9.10 5.73 -2.32
CA ASP A 285 8.02 4.73 -2.15
C ASP A 285 8.27 3.52 -3.07
N HIS A 286 7.25 2.73 -3.45
CA HIS A 286 7.32 1.54 -4.30
C HIS A 286 7.97 1.75 -5.67
N PHE A 287 7.96 2.95 -6.22
CA PHE A 287 8.68 3.29 -7.45
C PHE A 287 10.17 3.54 -7.21
N GLY A 288 10.63 3.61 -5.96
CA GLY A 288 11.89 4.23 -5.58
C GLY A 288 11.73 5.74 -5.46
N GLY A 289 12.83 6.48 -5.60
CA GLY A 289 12.77 7.93 -5.63
C GLY A 289 14.14 8.61 -5.60
N PRO A 290 14.16 9.93 -5.79
CA PRO A 290 15.39 10.72 -5.82
C PRO A 290 16.01 10.95 -4.43
N GLY A 291 15.35 10.51 -3.36
CA GLY A 291 15.74 10.82 -1.99
C GLY A 291 15.33 12.24 -1.60
N TRP A 292 16.25 13.02 -1.02
CA TRP A 292 15.97 14.39 -0.61
C TRP A 292 15.49 15.27 -1.76
N LEU A 293 14.37 15.98 -1.53
CA LEU A 293 13.98 17.06 -2.42
C LEU A 293 14.97 18.23 -2.29
N ASN A 294 15.51 18.70 -3.41
CA ASN A 294 16.42 19.84 -3.47
C ASN A 294 16.08 20.73 -4.70
N ASP A 295 16.73 21.88 -4.80
CA ASP A 295 16.55 22.83 -5.90
C ASP A 295 16.93 22.26 -7.27
N ILE A 296 17.89 21.34 -7.32
CA ILE A 296 18.37 20.67 -8.54
C ILE A 296 17.30 19.72 -9.10
N ASN A 297 16.71 18.86 -8.25
CA ASN A 297 15.78 17.82 -8.69
C ASN A 297 14.30 18.25 -8.74
N LEU A 298 13.94 19.39 -8.13
CA LEU A 298 12.55 19.85 -7.96
C LEU A 298 11.70 19.75 -9.22
N LYS A 299 12.17 20.27 -10.36
CA LYS A 299 11.38 20.35 -11.59
C LYS A 299 11.06 18.98 -12.18
N GLU A 300 12.02 18.06 -12.14
CA GLU A 300 11.83 16.71 -12.65
C GLU A 300 10.90 15.91 -11.75
N VAL A 301 11.08 16.03 -10.43
CA VAL A 301 10.22 15.34 -9.45
C VAL A 301 8.78 15.87 -9.50
N GLU A 302 8.60 17.18 -9.64
CA GLU A 302 7.30 17.83 -9.81
C GLU A 302 6.58 17.39 -11.08
N TRP A 303 7.30 17.21 -12.19
CA TRP A 303 6.71 16.77 -13.45
C TRP A 303 5.92 15.47 -13.32
N PHE A 304 6.48 14.52 -12.55
CA PHE A 304 5.90 13.23 -12.21
C PHE A 304 5.07 13.24 -10.93
N ASN A 305 4.57 14.41 -10.52
CA ASN A 305 3.74 14.61 -9.34
C ASN A 305 4.33 13.98 -8.06
N TYR A 306 5.65 14.11 -7.86
CA TYR A 306 6.35 13.61 -6.69
C TYR A 306 6.20 12.11 -6.45
N SER A 307 5.94 11.31 -7.50
CA SER A 307 5.66 9.88 -7.38
C SER A 307 6.90 8.99 -7.28
N GLY A 308 8.11 9.54 -7.40
CA GLY A 308 9.36 8.76 -7.52
C GLY A 308 9.63 8.21 -8.93
N ARG A 309 8.68 8.34 -9.87
CA ARG A 309 8.81 7.83 -11.25
C ARG A 309 9.87 8.53 -12.10
N CYS A 310 10.35 9.70 -11.71
CA CYS A 310 11.38 10.46 -12.43
C CYS A 310 12.66 9.65 -12.63
N CYS A 311 13.13 8.96 -11.60
CA CYS A 311 14.39 8.21 -11.63
C CYS A 311 14.21 6.71 -11.45
N ARG A 312 13.13 6.28 -10.75
CA ARG A 312 12.91 4.89 -10.33
C ARG A 312 14.11 4.28 -9.59
N ASN A 313 14.89 5.13 -8.94
CA ASN A 313 16.09 4.70 -8.21
C ASN A 313 15.67 3.97 -6.94
N LYS A 314 16.06 2.71 -6.81
CA LYS A 314 15.80 1.90 -5.64
C LYS A 314 17.03 1.85 -4.76
N LEU A 315 16.84 2.08 -3.47
CA LEU A 315 17.86 2.06 -2.44
C LEU A 315 17.60 0.87 -1.51
N SER A 316 18.66 0.36 -0.90
CA SER A 316 18.56 -0.53 0.26
C SER A 316 18.15 0.25 1.51
N ALA A 317 17.70 -0.46 2.55
CA ALA A 317 17.37 0.15 3.84
C ALA A 317 18.54 0.96 4.43
N ASP A 318 19.77 0.45 4.29
CA ASP A 318 20.97 1.13 4.80
C ASP A 318 21.29 2.40 4.01
N GLU A 319 21.13 2.39 2.69
CA GLU A 319 21.29 3.58 1.84
C GLU A 319 20.24 4.64 2.15
N ILE A 320 18.97 4.25 2.34
CA ILE A 320 17.89 5.18 2.75
C ILE A 320 18.28 5.88 4.06
N ILE A 321 18.68 5.11 5.06
CA ILE A 321 19.06 5.64 6.37
C ILE A 321 20.28 6.56 6.24
N GLN A 322 21.33 6.11 5.54
CA GLN A 322 22.54 6.88 5.33
C GLN A 322 22.23 8.23 4.66
N ASP A 323 21.45 8.22 3.59
CA ASP A 323 21.09 9.44 2.86
C ASP A 323 20.26 10.40 3.71
N ILE A 324 19.30 9.88 4.49
CA ILE A 324 18.50 10.68 5.43
C ILE A 324 19.43 11.45 6.38
N PHE A 325 20.31 10.76 7.10
CA PHE A 325 21.18 11.43 8.06
C PHE A 325 22.21 12.35 7.41
N ALA A 326 22.82 11.93 6.29
CA ALA A 326 23.85 12.72 5.61
C ALA A 326 23.30 14.01 5.00
N GLY A 327 22.07 13.98 4.46
CA GLY A 327 21.46 15.11 3.77
C GLY A 327 20.63 16.04 4.66
N TYR A 328 20.34 15.67 5.91
CA TYR A 328 19.38 16.37 6.76
C TYR A 328 19.64 17.87 6.92
N LYS A 329 20.90 18.25 7.18
CA LYS A 329 21.27 19.66 7.35
C LYS A 329 20.99 20.49 6.09
N SER A 330 21.35 19.96 4.93
CA SER A 330 21.07 20.62 3.64
C SER A 330 19.56 20.70 3.37
N ALA A 331 18.81 19.66 3.75
CA ALA A 331 17.35 19.67 3.63
C ALA A 331 16.71 20.80 4.49
N LEU A 332 17.20 21.02 5.71
CA LEU A 332 16.76 22.12 6.57
C LEU A 332 17.06 23.50 5.96
N GLU A 333 18.26 23.68 5.39
CA GLU A 333 18.68 24.94 4.76
C GLU A 333 17.80 25.32 3.55
N ASN A 334 17.24 24.32 2.85
CA ASN A 334 16.39 24.53 1.67
C ASN A 334 14.90 24.79 1.98
N LEU A 335 14.46 24.63 3.24
CA LEU A 335 13.04 24.79 3.60
C LEU A 335 12.43 26.17 3.25
N PRO A 336 13.13 27.31 3.44
CA PRO A 336 12.57 28.62 3.06
C PRO A 336 12.28 28.73 1.56
N PHE A 337 13.15 28.17 0.72
CA PHE A 337 12.95 28.12 -0.72
C PHE A 337 11.69 27.32 -1.07
N PHE A 338 11.56 26.11 -0.52
CA PHE A 338 10.41 25.25 -0.80
C PHE A 338 9.09 25.79 -0.27
N TYR A 339 9.10 26.44 0.90
CA TYR A 339 7.92 27.12 1.42
C TYR A 339 7.43 28.22 0.49
N ASN A 340 8.33 29.10 0.03
CA ASN A 340 7.98 30.18 -0.90
C ASN A 340 7.48 29.62 -2.23
N TYR A 341 8.17 28.59 -2.76
CA TYR A 341 7.77 27.90 -3.98
C TYR A 341 6.38 27.28 -3.86
N ALA A 342 6.08 26.60 -2.75
CA ALA A 342 4.78 26.01 -2.49
C ALA A 342 3.70 27.07 -2.28
N GLN A 343 4.02 28.20 -1.65
CA GLN A 343 3.07 29.29 -1.43
C GLN A 343 2.64 29.94 -2.76
N GLU A 344 3.58 30.08 -3.71
CA GLU A 344 3.28 30.59 -5.05
C GLU A 344 2.49 29.56 -5.88
N LYS A 345 2.94 28.30 -5.88
CA LYS A 345 2.48 27.31 -6.87
C LYS A 345 1.37 26.38 -6.38
N TYR A 346 1.34 26.06 -5.10
CA TYR A 346 0.44 25.05 -4.53
C TYR A 346 -0.61 25.62 -3.61
N ASN A 347 -0.65 26.93 -3.35
CA ASN A 347 -1.70 27.48 -2.51
C ASN A 347 -3.08 27.30 -3.16
N LEU A 348 -3.94 26.53 -2.51
CA LEU A 348 -5.27 26.18 -3.01
C LEU A 348 -6.13 27.41 -3.27
N SER A 349 -6.10 28.40 -2.36
CA SER A 349 -6.90 29.60 -2.50
C SER A 349 -6.46 30.42 -3.72
N ASN A 350 -5.16 30.60 -3.92
CA ASN A 350 -4.61 31.30 -5.08
C ASN A 350 -4.95 30.55 -6.37
N ASN A 351 -4.77 29.23 -6.38
CA ASN A 351 -5.04 28.40 -7.55
C ASN A 351 -6.53 28.42 -7.93
N ILE A 352 -7.45 28.29 -6.97
CA ILE A 352 -8.90 28.42 -7.25
C ILE A 352 -9.21 29.83 -7.76
N SER A 353 -8.66 30.88 -7.15
CA SER A 353 -8.89 32.26 -7.62
C SER A 353 -8.41 32.47 -9.05
N ASN A 354 -7.28 31.88 -9.44
CA ASN A 354 -6.78 31.90 -10.81
C ASN A 354 -7.75 31.23 -11.78
N ILE A 355 -8.39 30.12 -11.38
CA ILE A 355 -9.46 29.48 -12.17
C ILE A 355 -10.68 30.41 -12.27
N LEU A 356 -11.21 30.86 -11.13
CA LEU A 356 -12.43 31.67 -11.08
C LEU A 356 -12.29 32.97 -11.88
N ASN A 357 -11.12 33.62 -11.89
CA ASN A 357 -10.87 34.83 -12.66
C ASN A 357 -10.91 34.61 -14.18
N ARG A 358 -10.72 33.36 -14.65
CA ARG A 358 -10.85 32.98 -16.06
C ARG A 358 -12.28 32.58 -16.43
N LEU A 359 -13.11 32.28 -15.44
CA LEU A 359 -14.51 31.94 -15.61
C LEU A 359 -15.36 33.21 -15.71
N ASN A 360 -16.43 33.15 -16.50
CA ASN A 360 -17.31 34.31 -16.70
C ASN A 360 -18.66 34.07 -16.02
N PHE A 361 -18.86 34.67 -14.85
CA PHE A 361 -20.09 34.49 -14.07
C PHE A 361 -21.22 35.47 -14.45
N GLU A 362 -20.91 36.61 -15.07
CA GLU A 362 -21.87 37.69 -15.30
C GLU A 362 -22.62 37.59 -16.63
N LYS A 363 -22.03 36.95 -17.66
CA LYS A 363 -22.61 36.89 -19.01
C LYS A 363 -23.13 35.52 -19.44
N GLN A 364 -23.06 34.51 -18.58
CA GLN A 364 -23.47 33.15 -18.93
C GLN A 364 -24.86 32.83 -18.41
N ALA A 365 -25.77 32.53 -19.35
CA ALA A 365 -27.01 31.83 -19.02
C ALA A 365 -26.66 30.45 -18.47
N LEU A 366 -27.54 29.89 -17.62
CA LEU A 366 -27.44 28.50 -17.21
C LEU A 366 -27.47 27.60 -18.45
N ILE A 367 -26.36 26.89 -18.69
CA ILE A 367 -26.25 25.95 -19.79
C ILE A 367 -26.81 24.62 -19.29
N LYS A 368 -27.91 24.20 -19.93
CA LYS A 368 -28.35 22.82 -19.88
C LYS A 368 -27.57 22.06 -20.93
N ILE A 369 -26.78 21.08 -20.50
CA ILE A 369 -26.06 20.22 -21.44
C ILE A 369 -27.04 19.14 -21.92
N GLU A 370 -27.62 19.35 -23.11
CA GLU A 370 -28.56 18.41 -23.70
C GLU A 370 -27.84 17.30 -24.49
N PHE A 371 -28.21 16.05 -24.20
CA PHE A 371 -27.61 14.87 -24.82
C PHE A 371 -28.52 14.35 -25.95
N ASN A 372 -28.52 15.03 -27.10
CA ASN A 372 -29.41 14.69 -28.23
C ASN A 372 -28.93 13.55 -29.14
N HIS A 373 -27.88 12.81 -28.79
CA HIS A 373 -27.34 11.76 -29.67
C HIS A 373 -27.20 10.44 -28.92
N HIS A 374 -28.03 9.43 -29.29
CA HIS A 374 -27.86 8.02 -28.88
C HIS A 374 -26.40 7.55 -29.01
N HIS A 375 -25.69 7.99 -30.05
CA HIS A 375 -24.28 7.68 -30.24
C HIS A 375 -23.34 8.14 -29.11
N LYS A 376 -23.62 9.27 -28.44
CA LYS A 376 -22.81 9.71 -27.30
C LYS A 376 -23.05 8.80 -26.08
N TRP A 377 -24.28 8.34 -25.85
CA TRP A 377 -24.58 7.36 -24.78
C TRP A 377 -23.93 6.01 -25.06
N ASP A 378 -24.03 5.50 -26.30
CA ASP A 378 -23.38 4.26 -26.68
C ASP A 378 -21.86 4.36 -26.54
N ASN A 379 -21.26 5.49 -26.90
CA ASN A 379 -19.82 5.73 -26.73
C ASN A 379 -19.40 5.80 -25.26
N LEU A 380 -20.22 6.44 -24.42
CA LEU A 380 -20.00 6.50 -22.98
C LEU A 380 -20.10 5.10 -22.36
N CYS A 381 -21.18 4.37 -22.64
CA CYS A 381 -21.40 3.00 -22.17
C CYS A 381 -20.28 2.07 -22.66
N ARG A 382 -19.89 2.14 -23.94
CA ARG A 382 -18.75 1.38 -24.48
C ARG A 382 -17.45 1.74 -23.78
N THR A 383 -17.18 3.02 -23.58
CA THR A 383 -15.97 3.49 -22.90
C THR A 383 -15.86 2.93 -21.50
N TYR A 384 -16.91 3.08 -20.68
CA TYR A 384 -16.87 2.56 -19.31
C TYR A 384 -16.92 1.04 -19.29
N HIS A 385 -17.66 0.40 -20.20
CA HIS A 385 -17.61 -1.05 -20.36
C HIS A 385 -16.19 -1.53 -20.66
N ASP A 386 -15.48 -0.93 -21.62
CA ASP A 386 -14.10 -1.30 -21.97
C ASP A 386 -13.14 -1.10 -20.79
N ILE A 387 -13.29 0.03 -20.08
CA ILE A 387 -12.53 0.34 -18.87
C ILE A 387 -12.73 -0.74 -17.80
N TYR A 388 -13.99 -1.05 -17.46
CA TYR A 388 -14.31 -2.01 -16.41
C TYR A 388 -13.97 -3.43 -16.83
N SER A 389 -14.21 -3.81 -18.09
CA SER A 389 -13.84 -5.11 -18.65
C SER A 389 -12.32 -5.33 -18.61
N ARG A 390 -11.51 -4.30 -18.93
CA ARG A 390 -10.04 -4.37 -18.78
C ARG A 390 -9.63 -4.50 -17.32
N SER A 391 -10.23 -3.73 -16.42
CA SER A 391 -9.95 -3.82 -14.98
C SER A 391 -10.28 -5.20 -14.42
N LEU A 392 -11.44 -5.75 -14.75
CA LEU A 392 -11.86 -7.12 -14.42
C LEU A 392 -10.92 -8.18 -15.01
N GLY A 393 -10.48 -8.00 -16.26
CA GLY A 393 -9.49 -8.89 -16.88
C GLY A 393 -8.16 -8.88 -16.14
N ASN A 394 -7.66 -7.70 -15.76
CA ASN A 394 -6.44 -7.56 -14.96
C ASN A 394 -6.61 -8.21 -13.59
N LEU A 395 -7.74 -8.02 -12.91
CA LEU A 395 -8.01 -8.65 -11.63
C LEU A 395 -7.99 -10.19 -11.74
N HIS A 396 -8.67 -10.75 -12.74
CA HIS A 396 -8.63 -12.20 -13.01
C HIS A 396 -7.20 -12.70 -13.26
N TYR A 397 -6.39 -11.94 -14.00
CA TYR A 397 -4.99 -12.27 -14.24
C TYR A 397 -4.18 -12.33 -12.94
N HIS A 398 -4.34 -11.34 -12.05
CA HIS A 398 -3.63 -11.31 -10.77
C HIS A 398 -4.10 -12.44 -9.83
N ILE A 399 -5.40 -12.74 -9.81
CA ILE A 399 -5.93 -13.89 -9.06
C ILE A 399 -5.30 -15.20 -9.56
N ALA A 400 -5.20 -15.39 -10.88
CA ALA A 400 -4.55 -16.57 -11.46
C ALA A 400 -3.07 -16.66 -11.07
N GLN A 401 -2.33 -15.55 -11.06
CA GLN A 401 -0.94 -15.51 -10.61
C GLN A 401 -0.79 -15.85 -9.11
N LEU A 402 -1.69 -15.34 -8.26
CA LEU A 402 -1.70 -15.66 -6.83
C LEU A 402 -1.96 -17.16 -6.60
N GLN A 403 -2.92 -17.75 -7.31
CA GLN A 403 -3.20 -19.19 -7.24
C GLN A 403 -2.02 -20.06 -7.70
N ALA A 404 -1.33 -19.64 -8.76
CA ALA A 404 -0.11 -20.30 -9.22
C ALA A 404 1.01 -20.24 -8.17
N SER A 405 1.22 -19.07 -7.56
CA SER A 405 2.21 -18.88 -6.50
C SER A 405 1.88 -19.71 -5.25
N GLN A 406 0.61 -19.78 -4.87
CA GLN A 406 0.15 -20.61 -3.76
C GLN A 406 0.41 -22.11 -4.02
N SER A 407 0.19 -22.57 -5.25
CA SER A 407 0.47 -23.96 -5.65
C SER A 407 1.97 -24.28 -5.58
N GLN A 408 2.81 -23.35 -6.03
CA GLN A 408 4.27 -23.48 -5.94
C GLN A 408 4.77 -23.54 -4.47
N LEU A 409 4.16 -22.73 -3.60
CA LEU A 409 4.47 -22.73 -2.17
C LEU A 409 4.14 -24.09 -1.52
N GLN A 410 2.98 -24.67 -1.86
CA GLN A 410 2.59 -26.01 -1.37
C GLN A 410 3.57 -27.10 -1.81
N VAL A 411 4.00 -27.08 -3.08
CA VAL A 411 5.00 -28.03 -3.59
C VAL A 411 6.33 -27.88 -2.83
N SER A 412 6.78 -26.64 -2.62
CA SER A 412 8.02 -26.37 -1.89
C SER A 412 7.95 -26.86 -0.44
N GLN A 413 6.79 -26.71 0.21
CA GLN A 413 6.56 -27.20 1.57
C GLN A 413 6.63 -28.74 1.67
N LEU A 414 6.06 -29.45 0.70
CA LEU A 414 6.14 -30.92 0.62
C LEU A 414 7.58 -31.40 0.39
N GLN A 415 8.33 -30.70 -0.47
CA GLN A 415 9.75 -31.01 -0.70
C GLN A 415 10.60 -30.80 0.56
N LEU A 416 10.32 -29.74 1.32
CA LEU A 416 10.99 -29.48 2.59
C LEU A 416 10.71 -30.61 3.61
N GLN A 417 9.45 -31.07 3.73
CA GLN A 417 9.09 -32.19 4.61
C GLN A 417 9.77 -33.50 4.22
N ALA A 418 9.85 -33.78 2.91
CA ALA A 418 10.57 -34.95 2.39
C ALA A 418 12.07 -34.88 2.76
N SER A 419 12.67 -33.70 2.61
CA SER A 419 14.09 -33.47 2.92
C SER A 419 14.38 -33.60 4.42
N GLN A 420 13.48 -33.11 5.29
CA GLN A 420 13.57 -33.30 6.73
C GLN A 420 13.48 -34.79 7.12
N SER A 421 12.59 -35.55 6.48
CA SER A 421 12.46 -36.99 6.72
C SER A 421 13.74 -37.74 6.29
N GLN A 422 14.32 -37.39 5.14
CA GLN A 422 15.60 -37.96 4.69
C GLN A 422 16.75 -37.63 5.64
N LEU A 423 16.77 -36.42 6.20
CA LEU A 423 17.77 -36.01 7.18
C LEU A 423 17.67 -36.85 8.47
N GLN A 424 16.46 -37.11 8.97
CA GLN A 424 16.25 -37.97 10.14
C GLN A 424 16.73 -39.41 9.91
N VAL A 425 16.47 -39.96 8.72
CA VAL A 425 16.97 -41.30 8.35
C VAL A 425 18.50 -41.31 8.32
N SER A 426 19.12 -40.29 7.71
CA SER A 426 20.58 -40.18 7.63
C SER A 426 21.22 -40.04 9.02
N GLN A 427 20.61 -39.26 9.93
CA GLN A 427 21.06 -39.15 11.32
C GLN A 427 20.98 -40.50 12.06
N SER A 428 19.90 -41.25 11.86
CA SER A 428 19.74 -42.58 12.46
C SER A 428 20.79 -43.56 11.95
N GLN A 429 21.07 -43.54 10.64
CA GLN A 429 22.13 -44.35 10.04
C GLN A 429 23.51 -43.99 10.61
N LEU A 430 23.80 -42.70 10.79
CA LEU A 430 25.05 -42.25 11.38
C LEU A 430 25.24 -42.77 12.81
N GLN A 431 24.19 -42.76 13.64
CA GLN A 431 24.24 -43.33 15.00
C GLN A 431 24.53 -44.83 15.00
N VAL A 432 23.93 -45.58 14.07
CA VAL A 432 24.21 -47.01 13.89
C VAL A 432 25.67 -47.23 13.51
N SER A 433 26.18 -46.49 12.52
CA SER A 433 27.59 -46.59 12.12
C SER A 433 28.56 -46.22 13.24
N GLN A 434 28.25 -45.20 14.05
CA GLN A 434 29.05 -44.85 15.23
C GLN A 434 29.09 -46.00 16.25
N SER A 435 27.95 -46.63 16.51
CA SER A 435 27.86 -47.77 17.44
C SER A 435 28.65 -48.98 16.93
N GLN A 436 28.59 -49.26 15.62
CA GLN A 436 29.37 -50.33 14.99
C GLN A 436 30.87 -50.06 15.05
N LEU A 437 31.28 -48.80 14.87
CA LEU A 437 32.68 -48.39 15.00
C LEU A 437 33.20 -48.61 16.42
N GLN A 438 32.43 -48.21 17.44
CA GLN A 438 32.78 -48.45 18.85
C GLN A 438 32.93 -49.95 19.16
N ALA A 439 32.00 -50.79 18.67
CA ALA A 439 32.09 -52.24 18.84
C ALA A 439 33.35 -52.82 18.19
N SER A 440 33.68 -52.37 16.97
CA SER A 440 34.89 -52.79 16.25
C SER A 440 36.17 -52.36 16.97
N GLN A 441 36.19 -51.17 17.57
CA GLN A 441 37.32 -50.69 18.38
C GLN A 441 37.54 -51.53 19.64
N LEU A 442 36.46 -51.93 20.34
CA LEU A 442 36.55 -52.81 21.50
C LEU A 442 37.07 -54.20 21.11
N GLN A 443 36.57 -54.76 20.01
CA GLN A 443 37.05 -56.06 19.51
C GLN A 443 38.53 -56.01 19.12
N LEU A 444 38.99 -54.89 18.53
CA LEU A 444 40.39 -54.69 18.21
C LEU A 444 41.26 -54.64 19.48
N GLN A 445 40.82 -53.96 20.53
CA GLN A 445 41.51 -53.92 21.83
C GLN A 445 41.61 -55.33 22.46
N GLU A 446 40.52 -56.09 22.44
CA GLU A 446 40.51 -57.47 22.94
C GLU A 446 41.49 -58.35 22.17
N THR A 447 41.49 -58.24 20.84
CA THR A 447 42.42 -58.98 19.97
C THR A 447 43.88 -58.60 20.26
N GLN A 448 44.16 -57.31 20.51
CA GLN A 448 45.49 -56.84 20.88
C GLN A 448 45.95 -57.43 22.23
N LEU A 449 45.07 -57.52 23.22
CA LEU A 449 45.37 -58.14 24.52
C LEU A 449 45.67 -59.63 24.36
N GLN A 450 44.84 -60.36 23.61
CA GLN A 450 45.07 -61.78 23.32
C GLN A 450 46.40 -62.01 22.60
N LEU A 451 46.77 -61.11 21.68
CA LEU A 451 48.05 -61.17 20.99
C LEU A 451 49.23 -60.97 21.96
N GLN A 452 49.15 -60.00 22.88
CA GLN A 452 50.18 -59.78 23.91
C GLN A 452 50.32 -60.98 24.85
N GLU A 453 49.20 -61.59 25.25
CA GLU A 453 49.22 -62.79 26.08
C GLU A 453 49.90 -63.95 25.34
N THR A 454 49.52 -64.18 24.08
CA THR A 454 50.12 -65.22 23.24
C THR A 454 51.62 -65.00 23.04
N GLN A 455 52.06 -63.75 22.82
CA GLN A 455 53.48 -63.39 22.74
C GLN A 455 54.22 -63.70 24.04
N SER A 456 53.62 -63.40 25.20
CA SER A 456 54.19 -63.68 26.51
C SER A 456 54.32 -65.19 26.76
N GLN A 457 53.29 -65.96 26.40
CA GLN A 457 53.33 -67.43 26.46
C GLN A 457 54.42 -68.00 25.55
N LEU A 458 54.53 -67.50 24.32
CA LEU A 458 55.56 -67.92 23.37
C LEU A 458 56.97 -67.63 23.90
N TYR A 459 57.20 -66.46 24.50
CA TYR A 459 58.45 -66.14 25.17
C TYR A 459 58.77 -67.11 26.31
N HIS A 460 57.77 -67.42 27.16
CA HIS A 460 57.94 -68.41 28.23
C HIS A 460 58.33 -69.79 27.69
N TYR A 461 57.63 -70.27 26.65
CA TYR A 461 57.96 -71.55 26.00
C TYR A 461 59.37 -71.56 25.38
N GLN A 462 59.82 -70.44 24.79
CA GLN A 462 61.19 -70.33 24.28
C GLN A 462 62.23 -70.47 25.40
N VAL A 463 61.99 -69.84 26.55
CA VAL A 463 62.88 -69.96 27.73
C VAL A 463 62.92 -71.41 28.24
N GLU A 464 61.77 -72.05 28.41
CA GLU A 464 61.70 -73.46 28.87
C GLU A 464 62.33 -74.42 27.87
N TYR A 465 62.15 -74.18 26.57
CA TYR A 465 62.83 -74.93 25.52
C TYR A 465 64.36 -74.77 25.62
N GLN A 466 64.87 -73.55 25.80
CA GLN A 466 66.30 -73.31 26.00
C GLN A 466 66.86 -74.02 27.25
N LYS A 467 66.13 -73.97 28.38
CA LYS A 467 66.51 -74.72 29.59
C LYS A 467 66.58 -76.22 29.33
N SER A 468 65.59 -76.76 28.63
CA SER A 468 65.55 -78.18 28.25
C SER A 468 66.72 -78.56 27.34
N GLN A 469 67.06 -77.72 26.36
CA GLN A 469 68.25 -77.91 25.52
C GLN A 469 69.54 -77.91 26.33
N LEU A 470 69.72 -76.94 27.24
CA LEU A 470 70.88 -76.88 28.14
C LEU A 470 70.96 -78.12 29.05
N MET A 471 69.83 -78.58 29.58
CA MET A 471 69.74 -79.79 30.40
C MET A 471 70.13 -81.03 29.59
N ILE A 472 69.64 -81.17 28.36
CA ILE A 472 70.04 -82.25 27.45
C ILE A 472 71.54 -82.21 27.21
N VAL A 473 72.11 -81.06 26.85
CA VAL A 473 73.56 -80.90 26.63
C VAL A 473 74.36 -81.26 27.91
N ALA A 474 73.91 -80.81 29.08
CA ALA A 474 74.53 -81.14 30.36
C ALA A 474 74.44 -82.65 30.68
N MET A 475 73.29 -83.27 30.43
CA MET A 475 73.12 -84.72 30.54
C MET A 475 74.04 -85.45 29.57
N GLU A 476 74.13 -85.00 28.32
CA GLU A 476 74.94 -85.63 27.28
C GLU A 476 76.45 -85.55 27.53
N THR A 477 76.90 -84.50 28.20
CA THR A 477 78.29 -84.27 28.61
C THR A 477 78.63 -84.85 29.98
N SER A 478 77.63 -85.36 30.71
CA SER A 478 77.85 -86.00 32.01
C SER A 478 78.69 -87.28 31.89
N LYS A 479 79.51 -87.55 32.91
CA LYS A 479 80.34 -88.77 32.97
C LYS A 479 79.51 -90.04 32.78
N PHE A 480 78.31 -90.09 33.36
CA PHE A 480 77.40 -91.24 33.23
C PHE A 480 76.94 -91.45 31.79
N TRP A 481 76.53 -90.39 31.09
CA TRP A 481 76.09 -90.51 29.69
C TRP A 481 77.24 -90.79 28.73
N MET A 482 78.43 -90.23 28.97
CA MET A 482 79.64 -90.58 28.22
C MET A 482 80.03 -92.05 28.42
N LEU A 483 79.98 -92.56 29.66
CA LEU A 483 80.18 -93.97 29.97
C LEU A 483 79.11 -94.85 29.30
N ARG A 484 77.84 -94.43 29.32
CA ARG A 484 76.75 -95.10 28.60
C ARG A 484 77.00 -95.13 27.09
N LYS A 485 77.41 -94.02 26.47
CA LYS A 485 77.78 -93.95 25.04
C LYS A 485 78.98 -94.85 24.74
N MET A 486 80.01 -94.87 25.60
CA MET A 486 81.16 -95.79 25.49
C MET A 486 80.73 -97.25 25.63
N TRP A 487 79.84 -97.57 26.58
CA TRP A 487 79.28 -98.90 26.76
C TRP A 487 78.46 -99.35 25.55
N PHE A 488 77.61 -98.50 24.96
CA PHE A 488 76.88 -98.83 23.73
C PHE A 488 77.81 -98.98 22.52
N LYS A 489 78.87 -98.15 22.40
CA LYS A 489 79.92 -98.35 21.39
C LYS A 489 80.65 -99.68 21.59
N PHE A 490 81.03 -100.00 22.82
CA PHE A 490 81.66 -101.27 23.19
C PHE A 490 80.73 -102.46 22.90
N LYS A 491 79.46 -102.40 23.32
CA LYS A 491 78.42 -103.41 23.06
C LYS A 491 78.18 -103.60 21.55
N ASN A 492 78.11 -102.53 20.77
CA ASN A 492 77.96 -102.63 19.31
C ASN A 492 79.23 -103.19 18.64
N SER A 493 80.43 -102.87 19.13
CA SER A 493 81.68 -103.50 18.69
C SER A 493 81.77 -105.00 18.99
N PHE A 494 81.02 -105.51 19.97
CA PHE A 494 80.85 -106.95 20.23
C PHE A 494 79.64 -107.58 19.50
N SER A 495 78.73 -106.78 18.95
CA SER A 495 77.54 -107.26 18.21
C SER A 495 77.77 -107.44 16.70
N THR A 496 78.92 -107.02 16.17
CA THR A 496 79.31 -107.26 14.77
C THR A 496 80.58 -108.10 14.70
N LYS A 497 80.44 -109.40 14.98
CA LYS A 497 81.25 -110.48 14.38
C LYS A 497 80.60 -111.85 14.65
N ASN A 498 80.08 -112.42 13.57
CA ASN A 498 79.80 -113.85 13.28
C ASN A 498 78.39 -114.39 13.61
N PHE A 499 77.61 -115.03 12.71
CA PHE A 499 77.76 -115.34 11.27
C PHE A 499 76.39 -115.76 10.66
N PHE A 500 76.36 -115.78 9.33
CA PHE A 500 75.31 -116.01 8.32
C PHE A 500 74.47 -117.33 8.34
N ASN A 501 73.34 -117.23 7.61
CA ASN A 501 72.68 -118.17 6.65
C ASN A 501 71.64 -119.21 7.11
N ALA A 502 70.38 -118.95 6.72
CA ALA A 502 69.60 -119.75 5.75
C ALA A 502 68.73 -118.81 4.90
#